data_AF-A0A0B7JPP6-F1
#
_entry.id   AF-A0A0B7JPP6-F1
#
_cell.length_a   1.000
_cell.length_b   1.000
_cell.length_c   1.000
_cell.angle_alpha   90.00
_cell.angle_beta   90.00
_cell.angle_gamma   90.00
#
_symmetry.space_group_name_H-M   'P 1'
#
loop_
_entity.id
_entity.type
_entity.pdbx_description
1 polymer ?
#
loop_
_entity_poly.entity_id
_entity_poly.type
_entity_poly.pdbx_seq_one_letter_code
_entity_poly.pdbx_strand_id
1 'polypeptide(L)'
;MESTSDRQSTEAKQPRLPPELLHHVVESVLPSNTRALIPTTHPSTKTLLALTRVSRVTYLAASKLLRQRCLYIDSSRRLSDMLLCMDRFVPRLPPTLSLRCITSLYLAPFPAASLDDQPTAIWVRELFCEVCETLRRLVVDMPFETLDPLDDHLNDEYFHKLPRDDARLEREIKIVLMDTAEDLPTLTCARWEEIDPRGRMTVEQIHVPTSFYGDETASALVTAWVRRGALEGTIWDWSGERIGKAPARSA
;
A
#
# COMPACT_ATOMS: atom_id res chain seq x y z
N MET A 1 74.13 -16.03 4.46
CA MET A 1 74.10 -14.79 5.26
C MET A 1 73.41 -13.74 4.39
N GLU A 2 72.11 -13.88 4.19
CA GLU A 2 71.03 -13.51 5.13
C GLU A 2 70.73 -12.01 5.02
N SER A 3 69.63 -11.71 4.35
CA SER A 3 68.76 -10.54 4.57
C SER A 3 67.58 -10.63 3.60
N THR A 4 66.69 -11.57 3.88
CA THR A 4 65.31 -11.57 3.41
C THR A 4 64.62 -10.33 3.99
N SER A 5 64.40 -9.34 3.13
CA SER A 5 63.61 -8.16 3.43
C SER A 5 62.14 -8.57 3.56
N ASP A 6 61.72 -8.90 4.79
CA ASP A 6 60.32 -9.07 5.17
C ASP A 6 59.57 -7.74 4.98
N ARG A 7 58.89 -7.61 3.84
CA ARG A 7 57.80 -6.65 3.67
C ARG A 7 56.58 -7.20 4.41
N GLN A 8 56.50 -6.94 5.71
CA GLN A 8 55.23 -7.06 6.44
C GLN A 8 54.26 -6.00 5.92
N SER A 9 53.38 -6.42 5.01
CA SER A 9 52.17 -5.69 4.67
C SER A 9 51.28 -5.63 5.91
N THR A 10 51.35 -4.54 6.66
CA THR A 10 50.39 -4.22 7.70
C THR A 10 49.05 -3.89 7.04
N GLU A 11 48.22 -4.90 6.78
CA GLU A 11 46.80 -4.71 6.50
C GLU A 11 46.18 -4.04 7.72
N ALA A 12 46.01 -2.72 7.64
CA ALA A 12 45.24 -1.97 8.61
C ALA A 12 43.83 -2.56 8.63
N LYS A 13 43.50 -3.29 9.70
CA LYS A 13 42.19 -3.89 9.96
C LYS A 13 41.16 -2.76 10.02
N GLN A 14 40.56 -2.43 8.88
CA GLN A 14 39.55 -1.37 8.80
C GLN A 14 38.50 -1.60 9.90
N PRO A 15 38.16 -0.57 10.69
CA PRO A 15 37.10 -0.69 11.67
C PRO A 15 35.81 -1.03 10.93
N ARG A 16 35.33 -2.27 11.09
CA ARG A 16 34.06 -2.72 10.50
C ARG A 16 32.96 -2.02 11.28
N LEU A 17 32.21 -1.17 10.60
CA LEU A 17 31.03 -0.53 11.18
C LEU A 17 30.06 -1.62 11.67
N PRO A 18 29.56 -1.55 12.90
CA PRO A 18 28.51 -2.45 13.37
C PRO A 18 27.30 -2.44 12.41
N PRO A 19 26.70 -3.59 12.11
CA PRO A 19 25.56 -3.69 11.18
C PRO A 19 24.34 -2.87 11.63
N GLU A 20 24.21 -2.60 12.92
CA GLU A 20 23.16 -1.75 13.50
C GLU A 20 23.29 -0.30 13.02
N LEU A 21 24.53 0.23 12.95
CA LEU A 21 24.77 1.58 12.44
C LEU A 21 24.48 1.66 10.94
N LEU A 22 24.79 0.61 10.18
CA LEU A 22 24.40 0.53 8.76
C LEU A 22 22.88 0.51 8.62
N HIS A 23 22.16 -0.20 9.50
CA HIS A 23 20.71 -0.21 9.49
C HIS A 23 20.13 1.19 9.75
N HIS A 24 20.63 1.89 10.76
CA HIS A 24 20.21 3.26 11.06
C HIS A 24 20.48 4.24 9.93
N VAL A 25 21.64 4.14 9.26
CA VAL A 25 21.93 4.95 8.07
C VAL A 25 20.90 4.67 6.97
N VAL A 26 20.60 3.40 6.70
CA VAL A 26 19.60 3.01 5.69
C VAL A 26 18.19 3.49 6.06
N GLU A 27 17.80 3.42 7.33
CA GLU A 27 16.52 3.93 7.84
C GLU A 27 16.40 5.45 7.69
N SER A 28 17.49 6.18 7.92
CA SER A 28 17.53 7.64 7.82
C SER A 28 17.39 8.20 6.40
N VAL A 29 17.47 7.34 5.37
CA VAL A 29 17.24 7.73 3.97
C VAL A 29 15.79 8.17 3.73
N LEU A 30 14.85 7.64 4.53
CA LEU A 30 13.44 7.95 4.39
C LEU A 30 13.06 9.21 5.18
N PRO A 31 12.06 9.98 4.71
CA PRO A 31 11.49 11.07 5.47
C PRO A 31 10.96 10.61 6.84
N SER A 32 11.09 11.49 7.84
CA SER A 32 10.70 11.23 9.23
C SER A 32 9.23 10.89 9.40
N ASN A 33 8.35 11.39 8.53
CA ASN A 33 6.95 10.99 8.54
C ASN A 33 6.83 9.53 8.10
N THR A 34 6.57 8.61 9.03
CA THR A 34 6.42 7.15 8.79
C THR A 34 5.10 6.75 8.13
N ARG A 35 4.19 7.71 7.95
CA ARG A 35 2.87 7.52 7.32
C ARG A 35 2.85 7.91 5.84
N ALA A 36 3.84 8.67 5.37
CA ALA A 36 3.98 9.00 3.96
C ALA A 36 4.32 7.76 3.12
N LEU A 37 3.53 7.54 2.06
CA LEU A 37 3.87 6.63 0.98
C LEU A 37 4.80 7.35 0.00
N ILE A 38 5.90 6.69 -0.38
CA ILE A 38 6.96 7.35 -1.13
C ILE A 38 6.97 6.81 -2.58
N PRO A 39 6.83 7.69 -3.59
CA PRO A 39 6.70 7.27 -4.96
C PRO A 39 8.06 6.81 -5.52
N THR A 40 8.02 6.11 -6.66
CA THR A 40 9.22 5.60 -7.35
C THR A 40 10.13 6.73 -7.85
N THR A 41 9.59 7.92 -8.09
CA THR A 41 10.34 9.10 -8.55
C THR A 41 11.15 9.77 -7.45
N HIS A 42 10.82 9.53 -6.17
CA HIS A 42 11.41 10.21 -5.02
C HIS A 42 12.89 9.83 -4.83
N PRO A 43 13.77 10.79 -4.44
CA PRO A 43 15.18 10.52 -4.19
C PRO A 43 15.41 9.39 -3.19
N SER A 44 14.67 9.35 -2.08
CA SER A 44 14.79 8.27 -1.07
C SER A 44 14.53 6.88 -1.65
N THR A 45 13.51 6.71 -2.50
CA THR A 45 13.21 5.42 -3.14
C THR A 45 14.34 4.99 -4.06
N LYS A 46 14.89 5.93 -4.86
CA LYS A 46 16.04 5.68 -5.73
C LYS A 46 17.29 5.32 -4.93
N THR A 47 17.53 6.00 -3.82
CA THR A 47 18.64 5.72 -2.90
C THR A 47 18.50 4.34 -2.25
N LEU A 48 17.31 3.99 -1.77
CA LEU A 48 17.05 2.65 -1.24
C LEU A 48 17.28 1.57 -2.31
N LEU A 49 16.82 1.80 -3.54
CA LEU A 49 17.07 0.90 -4.66
C LEU A 49 18.56 0.77 -4.99
N ALA A 50 19.34 1.85 -4.87
CA ALA A 50 20.78 1.77 -5.01
C ALA A 50 21.42 0.94 -3.87
N LEU A 51 20.95 1.14 -2.63
CA LEU A 51 21.43 0.42 -1.44
C LEU A 51 21.12 -1.08 -1.47
N THR A 52 20.09 -1.51 -2.20
CA THR A 52 19.86 -2.94 -2.43
C THR A 52 20.99 -3.61 -3.20
N ARG A 53 21.76 -2.85 -3.99
CA ARG A 53 22.80 -3.38 -4.86
C ARG A 53 24.21 -3.34 -4.26
N VAL A 54 24.38 -2.76 -3.07
CA VAL A 54 25.70 -2.52 -2.47
C VAL A 54 26.22 -3.75 -1.70
N SER A 55 25.44 -4.29 -0.76
CA SER A 55 25.86 -5.38 0.12
C SER A 55 24.67 -6.23 0.57
N ARG A 56 24.92 -7.43 1.11
CA ARG A 56 23.84 -8.27 1.68
C ARG A 56 23.15 -7.62 2.89
N VAL A 57 23.90 -6.88 3.71
CA VAL A 57 23.37 -6.21 4.91
C VAL A 57 22.43 -5.08 4.51
N THR A 58 22.87 -4.21 3.59
CA THR A 58 22.04 -3.11 3.09
C THR A 58 20.89 -3.61 2.24
N TYR A 59 21.06 -4.71 1.50
CA TYR A 59 20.00 -5.35 0.71
C TYR A 59 18.77 -5.68 1.53
N LEU A 60 18.94 -6.37 2.66
CA LEU A 60 17.80 -6.78 3.47
C LEU A 60 17.07 -5.58 4.08
N ALA A 61 17.81 -4.62 4.63
CA ALA A 61 17.26 -3.41 5.23
C ALA A 61 16.52 -2.54 4.20
N ALA A 62 17.17 -2.22 3.08
CA ALA A 62 16.60 -1.35 2.06
C ALA A 62 15.41 -2.01 1.35
N SER A 63 15.48 -3.32 1.06
CA SER A 63 14.35 -4.05 0.44
C SER A 63 13.14 -4.11 1.35
N LYS A 64 13.34 -4.27 2.67
CA LYS A 64 12.25 -4.20 3.66
C LYS A 64 11.60 -2.81 3.68
N LEU A 65 12.39 -1.74 3.70
CA LEU A 65 11.90 -0.36 3.67
C LEU A 65 11.15 -0.02 2.37
N LEU A 66 11.66 -0.48 1.21
CA LEU A 66 10.98 -0.31 -0.08
C LEU A 66 9.57 -0.92 -0.06
N ARG A 67 9.44 -2.13 0.47
CA ARG A 67 8.13 -2.83 0.55
C ARG A 67 7.21 -2.26 1.61
N GLN A 68 7.77 -1.70 2.69
CA GLN A 68 6.98 -1.10 3.76
C GLN A 68 6.42 0.26 3.39
N ARG A 69 7.18 1.08 2.65
CA ARG A 69 6.92 2.52 2.51
C ARG A 69 6.88 3.04 1.07
N CYS A 70 7.38 2.28 0.10
CA CYS A 70 7.54 2.73 -1.28
C CYS A 70 6.72 1.89 -2.28
N LEU A 71 5.78 1.08 -1.79
CA LEU A 71 4.99 0.19 -2.64
C LEU A 71 3.85 0.98 -3.32
N TYR A 72 4.12 1.38 -4.56
CA TYR A 72 3.23 2.18 -5.39
C TYR A 72 2.90 1.43 -6.70
N ILE A 73 1.76 0.76 -6.72
CA ILE A 73 1.28 -0.04 -7.86
C ILE A 73 0.23 0.79 -8.61
N ASP A 74 0.63 1.42 -9.71
CA ASP A 74 -0.17 2.35 -10.52
C ASP A 74 -0.55 1.81 -11.90
N SER A 75 -0.29 0.52 -12.13
CA SER A 75 -0.54 -0.13 -13.41
C SER A 75 -0.62 -1.64 -13.22
N SER A 76 -1.42 -2.29 -14.06
CA SER A 76 -1.52 -3.75 -14.13
C SER A 76 -0.16 -4.42 -14.35
N ARG A 77 0.75 -3.79 -15.13
CA ARG A 77 2.12 -4.27 -15.34
C ARG A 77 2.94 -4.32 -14.05
N ARG A 78 2.88 -3.29 -13.21
CA ARG A 78 3.58 -3.31 -11.92
C ARG A 78 3.00 -4.34 -10.97
N LEU A 79 1.68 -4.54 -11.03
CA LEU A 79 1.01 -5.60 -10.26
C LEU A 79 1.51 -6.98 -10.70
N SER A 80 1.56 -7.26 -12.01
CA SER A 80 2.08 -8.53 -12.53
C SER A 80 3.54 -8.74 -12.17
N ASP A 81 4.39 -7.72 -12.31
CA ASP A 81 5.81 -7.80 -11.96
C ASP A 81 6.01 -8.13 -10.46
N MET A 82 5.13 -7.59 -9.60
CA MET A 82 5.14 -7.87 -8.17
C MET A 82 4.71 -9.31 -7.86
N LEU A 83 3.68 -9.83 -8.54
CA LEU A 83 3.22 -11.21 -8.36
C LEU A 83 4.28 -12.23 -8.78
N LEU A 84 5.07 -11.92 -9.81
CA LEU A 84 6.20 -12.77 -10.22
C LEU A 84 7.27 -12.93 -9.13
N CYS A 85 7.27 -12.09 -8.09
CA CYS A 85 8.16 -12.23 -6.95
C CYS A 85 7.69 -13.27 -5.92
N MET A 86 6.49 -13.83 -6.08
CA MET A 86 5.94 -14.84 -5.18
C MET A 86 6.29 -16.25 -5.64
N ASP A 87 6.73 -17.08 -4.71
CA ASP A 87 7.16 -18.45 -4.96
C ASP A 87 6.05 -19.31 -5.61
N ARG A 88 4.79 -19.11 -5.21
CA ARG A 88 3.63 -19.81 -5.80
C ARG A 88 3.46 -19.60 -7.31
N PHE A 89 3.88 -18.45 -7.83
CA PHE A 89 3.79 -18.13 -9.25
C PHE A 89 5.07 -18.49 -10.01
N VAL A 90 6.22 -18.44 -9.34
CA VAL A 90 7.53 -18.79 -9.93
C VAL A 90 8.36 -19.62 -8.93
N PRO A 91 8.15 -20.95 -8.85
CA PRO A 91 8.78 -21.82 -7.84
C PRO A 91 10.31 -21.96 -7.94
N ARG A 92 10.90 -21.44 -9.02
CA ARG A 92 12.36 -21.49 -9.29
C ARG A 92 13.05 -20.17 -8.98
N LEU A 93 12.31 -19.16 -8.53
CA LEU A 93 12.87 -17.86 -8.23
C LEU A 93 13.74 -17.97 -6.96
N PRO A 94 14.91 -17.32 -6.91
CA PRO A 94 15.66 -17.21 -5.66
C PRO A 94 14.78 -16.60 -4.56
N PRO A 95 14.92 -17.03 -3.29
CA PRO A 95 14.12 -16.50 -2.20
C PRO A 95 14.36 -14.99 -2.08
N THR A 96 13.36 -14.22 -2.50
CA THR A 96 13.34 -12.78 -2.20
C THR A 96 12.87 -12.57 -0.76
N LEU A 97 12.92 -11.34 -0.26
CA LEU A 97 12.22 -11.05 0.99
C LEU A 97 10.76 -11.53 0.90
N SER A 98 10.13 -11.85 2.02
CA SER A 98 8.69 -12.15 2.01
C SER A 98 7.88 -10.89 1.76
N LEU A 99 6.78 -11.00 1.02
CA LEU A 99 5.82 -9.90 0.86
C LEU A 99 5.07 -9.58 2.16
N ARG A 100 5.14 -10.46 3.17
CA ARG A 100 4.62 -10.27 4.53
C ARG A 100 5.31 -9.15 5.33
N CYS A 101 6.19 -8.35 4.71
CA CYS A 101 6.69 -7.12 5.32
C CYS A 101 5.94 -5.88 4.83
N ILE A 102 5.01 -6.01 3.90
CA ILE A 102 4.23 -4.89 3.35
C ILE A 102 3.24 -4.41 4.42
N THR A 103 3.33 -3.13 4.77
CA THR A 103 2.42 -2.51 5.76
C THR A 103 1.60 -1.37 5.19
N SER A 104 2.04 -0.79 4.09
CA SER A 104 1.32 0.25 3.36
C SER A 104 1.39 0.02 1.86
N LEU A 105 0.28 0.26 1.15
CA LEU A 105 0.13 0.01 -0.28
C LEU A 105 -0.73 1.12 -0.91
N TYR A 106 -0.24 1.68 -2.03
CA TYR A 106 -1.07 2.42 -2.99
C TYR A 106 -1.38 1.50 -4.18
N LEU A 107 -2.66 1.36 -4.51
CA LEU A 107 -3.16 0.43 -5.52
C LEU A 107 -4.07 1.17 -6.50
N ALA A 108 -3.59 1.35 -7.73
CA ALA A 108 -4.31 1.90 -8.88
C ALA A 108 -3.99 1.14 -10.19
N PRO A 109 -4.06 -0.21 -10.24
CA PRO A 109 -3.80 -0.97 -11.46
C PRO A 109 -4.97 -0.96 -12.44
N PHE A 110 -6.08 -0.29 -12.10
CA PHE A 110 -7.35 -0.39 -12.83
C PHE A 110 -7.33 0.41 -14.13
N PRO A 111 -7.87 -0.12 -15.23
CA PRO A 111 -8.02 0.63 -16.46
C PRO A 111 -9.04 1.75 -16.27
N ALA A 112 -8.77 2.94 -16.82
CA ALA A 112 -9.72 4.06 -16.78
C ALA A 112 -11.01 3.82 -17.60
N ALA A 113 -11.00 2.84 -18.50
CA ALA A 113 -12.09 2.62 -19.45
C ALA A 113 -13.16 1.61 -18.98
N SER A 114 -12.82 0.69 -18.08
CA SER A 114 -13.72 -0.34 -17.58
C SER A 114 -13.09 -1.05 -16.37
N LEU A 115 -13.94 -1.37 -15.39
CA LEU A 115 -13.57 -2.19 -14.23
C LEU A 115 -13.67 -3.70 -14.49
N ASP A 116 -14.16 -4.12 -15.66
CA ASP A 116 -14.35 -5.52 -16.04
C ASP A 116 -13.05 -6.20 -16.53
N ASP A 117 -11.94 -5.92 -15.86
CA ASP A 117 -10.65 -6.57 -16.13
C ASP A 117 -10.41 -7.73 -15.17
N GLN A 118 -11.00 -8.88 -15.50
CA GLN A 118 -10.91 -10.11 -14.68
C GLN A 118 -9.46 -10.49 -14.31
N PRO A 119 -8.46 -10.44 -15.21
CA PRO A 119 -7.05 -10.63 -14.85
C PRO A 119 -6.57 -9.73 -13.70
N THR A 120 -6.82 -8.42 -13.78
CA THR A 120 -6.42 -7.47 -12.73
C THR A 120 -7.15 -7.78 -11.42
N ALA A 121 -8.44 -8.11 -11.44
CA ALA A 121 -9.19 -8.50 -10.25
C ALA A 121 -8.59 -9.74 -9.56
N ILE A 122 -8.24 -10.78 -10.34
CA ILE A 122 -7.57 -11.99 -9.82
C ILE A 122 -6.23 -11.61 -9.19
N TRP A 123 -5.44 -10.79 -9.87
CA TRP A 123 -4.12 -10.37 -9.38
C TRP A 123 -4.18 -9.55 -8.09
N VAL A 124 -5.15 -8.64 -7.98
CA VAL A 124 -5.41 -7.87 -6.75
C VAL A 124 -5.78 -8.81 -5.61
N ARG A 125 -6.69 -9.77 -5.86
CA ARG A 125 -7.07 -10.79 -4.86
C ARG A 125 -5.86 -11.58 -4.39
N GLU A 126 -5.02 -12.05 -5.30
CA GLU A 126 -3.82 -12.83 -4.96
C GLU A 126 -2.83 -12.00 -4.14
N LEU A 127 -2.59 -10.74 -4.51
CA LEU A 127 -1.78 -9.81 -3.71
C LEU A 127 -2.34 -9.66 -2.30
N PHE A 128 -3.63 -9.41 -2.16
CA PHE A 128 -4.27 -9.26 -0.85
C PHE A 128 -4.20 -10.53 -0.01
N CYS A 129 -4.36 -11.70 -0.60
CA CYS A 129 -4.16 -12.97 0.12
C CYS A 129 -2.72 -13.11 0.68
N GLU A 130 -1.71 -12.56 0.01
CA GLU A 130 -0.32 -12.62 0.49
C GLU A 130 -0.03 -11.60 1.60
N VAL A 131 -0.60 -10.39 1.51
CA VAL A 131 -0.27 -9.28 2.41
C VAL A 131 -1.28 -9.09 3.54
N CYS A 132 -2.39 -9.83 3.55
CA CYS A 132 -3.53 -9.60 4.44
C CYS A 132 -3.19 -9.53 5.93
N GLU A 133 -2.22 -10.32 6.40
CA GLU A 133 -1.81 -10.34 7.80
C GLU A 133 -1.01 -9.09 8.22
N THR A 134 -0.40 -8.41 7.25
CA THR A 134 0.65 -7.40 7.49
C THR A 134 0.28 -6.01 6.98
N LEU A 135 -0.60 -5.94 5.99
CA LEU A 135 -1.11 -4.71 5.42
C LEU A 135 -1.96 -3.98 6.47
N ARG A 136 -1.55 -2.77 6.83
CA ARG A 136 -2.24 -1.91 7.80
C ARG A 136 -2.86 -0.68 7.16
N ARG A 137 -2.37 -0.30 5.99
CA ARG A 137 -2.68 0.96 5.29
C ARG A 137 -2.85 0.68 3.81
N LEU A 138 -4.02 0.93 3.28
CA LEU A 138 -4.34 0.69 1.88
C LEU A 138 -5.00 1.94 1.30
N VAL A 139 -4.45 2.45 0.21
CA VAL A 139 -5.12 3.43 -0.65
C VAL A 139 -5.47 2.71 -1.93
N VAL A 140 -6.75 2.68 -2.27
CA VAL A 140 -7.24 2.17 -3.57
C VAL A 140 -7.75 3.37 -4.35
N ASP A 141 -7.20 3.57 -5.53
CA ASP A 141 -7.61 4.61 -6.48
C ASP A 141 -8.26 3.87 -7.64
N MET A 142 -9.60 3.83 -7.62
CA MET A 142 -10.44 3.00 -8.48
C MET A 142 -11.42 3.91 -9.25
N PRO A 143 -11.52 3.77 -10.59
CA PRO A 143 -12.42 4.58 -11.41
C PRO A 143 -13.87 4.07 -11.28
N PHE A 144 -14.61 4.60 -10.30
CA PHE A 144 -16.01 4.24 -10.08
C PHE A 144 -16.98 4.88 -11.09
N GLU A 145 -16.53 5.89 -11.86
CA GLU A 145 -17.32 6.56 -12.92
C GLU A 145 -17.91 5.58 -13.95
N THR A 146 -17.32 4.39 -14.11
CA THR A 146 -17.79 3.38 -15.07
C THR A 146 -18.78 2.37 -14.50
N LEU A 147 -19.10 2.42 -13.20
CA LEU A 147 -20.10 1.53 -12.60
C LEU A 147 -21.52 2.01 -12.88
N ASP A 148 -22.42 1.09 -13.21
CA ASP A 148 -23.85 1.38 -13.29
C ASP A 148 -24.38 1.65 -11.86
N PRO A 149 -24.99 2.82 -11.58
CA PRO A 149 -25.60 3.13 -10.28
C PRO A 149 -26.66 2.13 -9.81
N LEU A 150 -27.19 1.30 -10.71
CA LEU A 150 -28.21 0.28 -10.39
C LEU A 150 -27.60 -1.08 -9.96
N ASP A 151 -26.30 -1.29 -10.15
CA ASP A 151 -25.62 -2.57 -9.89
C ASP A 151 -24.90 -2.52 -8.52
N ASP A 152 -25.70 -2.34 -7.47
CA ASP A 152 -25.30 -2.02 -6.10
C ASP A 152 -24.83 -3.28 -5.33
N HIS A 153 -23.83 -4.00 -5.85
CA HIS A 153 -23.35 -5.28 -5.29
C HIS A 153 -22.07 -5.21 -4.43
N LEU A 154 -21.53 -4.02 -4.15
CA LEU A 154 -20.24 -3.87 -3.45
C LEU A 154 -20.19 -4.60 -2.09
N ASN A 155 -21.29 -4.56 -1.33
CA ASN A 155 -21.38 -5.22 -0.03
C ASN A 155 -21.53 -6.74 -0.14
N ASP A 156 -22.30 -7.23 -1.11
CA ASP A 156 -22.51 -8.67 -1.32
C ASP A 156 -21.24 -9.33 -1.86
N GLU A 157 -20.51 -8.68 -2.77
CA GLU A 157 -19.28 -9.23 -3.33
C GLU A 157 -18.12 -9.27 -2.33
N TYR A 158 -17.91 -8.25 -1.49
CA TYR A 158 -16.73 -8.25 -0.61
C TYR A 158 -16.86 -9.24 0.55
N PHE A 159 -18.03 -9.33 1.18
CA PHE A 159 -18.23 -10.12 2.40
C PHE A 159 -18.61 -11.57 2.15
N HIS A 160 -19.31 -11.91 1.06
CA HIS A 160 -19.60 -13.31 0.73
C HIS A 160 -18.36 -14.10 0.28
N LYS A 161 -17.26 -13.42 -0.08
CA LYS A 161 -16.02 -14.07 -0.53
C LYS A 161 -15.05 -14.39 0.62
N LEU A 162 -15.35 -13.93 1.84
CA LEU A 162 -14.55 -14.20 3.03
C LEU A 162 -15.26 -15.23 3.93
N PRO A 163 -14.57 -16.30 4.39
CA PRO A 163 -15.11 -17.20 5.40
C PRO A 163 -15.50 -16.43 6.66
N ARG A 164 -16.62 -16.79 7.30
CA ARG A 164 -17.11 -16.10 8.53
C ARG A 164 -16.15 -16.20 9.72
N ASP A 165 -15.27 -17.19 9.74
CA ASP A 165 -14.27 -17.40 10.79
C ASP A 165 -12.88 -16.83 10.42
N ASP A 166 -12.80 -16.02 9.36
CA ASP A 166 -11.53 -15.46 8.92
C ASP A 166 -11.04 -14.38 9.88
N ALA A 167 -9.78 -14.52 10.36
CA ALA A 167 -9.16 -13.58 11.28
C ALA A 167 -9.12 -12.12 10.76
N ARG A 168 -9.26 -11.91 9.44
CA ARG A 168 -9.42 -10.57 8.85
C ARG A 168 -10.69 -9.85 9.30
N LEU A 169 -11.77 -10.60 9.54
CA LEU A 169 -13.04 -10.06 10.05
C LEU A 169 -12.91 -9.58 11.50
N GLU A 170 -11.84 -9.96 12.20
CA GLU A 170 -11.58 -9.53 13.58
C GLU A 170 -10.92 -8.14 13.70
N ARG A 171 -10.49 -7.56 12.57
CA ARG A 171 -9.76 -6.29 12.54
C ARG A 171 -10.70 -5.09 12.49
N GLU A 172 -10.29 -4.00 13.13
CA GLU A 172 -10.90 -2.70 12.88
C GLU A 172 -10.48 -2.20 11.48
N ILE A 173 -11.47 -1.89 10.64
CA ILE A 173 -11.27 -1.44 9.26
C ILE A 173 -11.96 -0.10 9.08
N LYS A 174 -11.18 0.93 8.79
CA LYS A 174 -11.70 2.22 8.34
C LYS A 174 -11.64 2.28 6.81
N ILE A 175 -12.80 2.40 6.17
CA ILE A 175 -12.92 2.68 4.74
C ILE A 175 -13.28 4.14 4.59
N VAL A 176 -12.56 4.85 3.72
CA VAL A 176 -12.86 6.24 3.39
C VAL A 176 -13.12 6.30 1.90
N LEU A 177 -14.33 6.70 1.53
CA LEU A 177 -14.76 6.89 0.17
C LEU A 177 -14.66 8.38 -0.15
N MET A 178 -14.06 8.69 -1.29
CA MET A 178 -13.78 10.05 -1.69
C MET A 178 -14.27 10.25 -3.11
N ASP A 179 -15.05 11.30 -3.30
CA ASP A 179 -15.49 11.74 -4.62
C ASP A 179 -15.81 13.25 -4.57
N THR A 180 -16.16 13.83 -5.70
CA THR A 180 -16.70 15.19 -5.74
C THR A 180 -18.11 15.22 -5.13
N ALA A 181 -18.58 16.41 -4.75
CA ALA A 181 -19.87 16.57 -4.08
C ALA A 181 -21.09 16.19 -4.93
N GLU A 182 -20.94 16.16 -6.26
CA GLU A 182 -22.04 15.89 -7.19
C GLU A 182 -22.23 14.38 -7.46
N ASP A 183 -21.17 13.59 -7.28
CA ASP A 183 -21.11 12.19 -7.75
C ASP A 183 -21.10 11.15 -6.63
N LEU A 184 -20.97 11.55 -5.35
CA LEU A 184 -20.92 10.62 -4.24
C LEU A 184 -22.29 9.94 -4.04
N PRO A 185 -22.44 8.63 -4.32
CA PRO A 185 -23.74 7.96 -4.18
C PRO A 185 -24.12 7.86 -2.71
N THR A 186 -25.43 7.98 -2.44
CA THR A 186 -25.98 7.65 -1.12
C THR A 186 -25.81 6.15 -0.88
N LEU A 187 -24.81 5.75 -0.10
CA LEU A 187 -24.58 4.33 0.14
C LEU A 187 -25.69 3.73 1.01
N THR A 188 -26.29 2.65 0.51
CA THR A 188 -27.32 1.91 1.24
C THR A 188 -26.67 0.90 2.20
N CYS A 189 -26.68 1.20 3.50
CA CYS A 189 -26.13 0.33 4.55
C CYS A 189 -27.14 -0.70 5.10
N ALA A 190 -28.22 -1.02 4.37
CA ALA A 190 -29.40 -1.74 4.90
C ALA A 190 -29.11 -3.14 5.50
N ARG A 191 -27.97 -3.77 5.17
CA ARG A 191 -27.56 -5.10 5.67
C ARG A 191 -26.30 -5.10 6.53
N TRP A 192 -25.80 -3.93 6.92
CA TRP A 192 -24.56 -3.84 7.71
C TRP A 192 -24.63 -4.56 9.06
N GLU A 193 -25.79 -4.61 9.71
CA GLU A 193 -25.91 -5.32 10.99
C GLU A 193 -25.74 -6.85 10.85
N GLU A 194 -26.04 -7.41 9.68
CA GLU A 194 -25.80 -8.83 9.37
C GLU A 194 -24.34 -9.10 9.04
N ILE A 195 -23.67 -8.12 8.43
CA ILE A 195 -22.32 -8.23 7.86
C ILE A 195 -21.25 -7.92 8.92
N ASP A 196 -21.47 -6.89 9.73
CA ASP A 196 -20.58 -6.45 10.82
C ASP A 196 -21.37 -6.25 12.13
N PRO A 197 -21.84 -7.33 12.76
CA PRO A 197 -22.61 -7.25 14.00
C PRO A 197 -21.81 -6.65 15.18
N ARG A 198 -20.47 -6.63 15.07
CA ARG A 198 -19.56 -6.11 16.10
C ARG A 198 -19.13 -4.66 15.86
N GLY A 199 -19.53 -4.04 14.74
CA GLY A 199 -19.23 -2.64 14.44
C GLY A 199 -17.73 -2.35 14.27
N ARG A 200 -16.96 -3.30 13.74
CA ARG A 200 -15.52 -3.17 13.51
C ARG A 200 -15.16 -2.41 12.23
N MET A 201 -16.13 -2.24 11.34
CA MET A 201 -15.98 -1.49 10.10
C MET A 201 -16.56 -0.10 10.28
N THR A 202 -15.78 0.92 9.92
CA THR A 202 -16.24 2.30 9.82
C THR A 202 -16.11 2.75 8.38
N VAL A 203 -17.20 3.21 7.75
CA VAL A 203 -17.14 3.82 6.42
C VAL A 203 -17.42 5.30 6.54
N GLU A 204 -16.54 6.11 5.96
CA GLU A 204 -16.62 7.57 5.95
C GLU A 204 -16.63 8.09 4.51
N GLN A 205 -17.36 9.17 4.25
CA GLN A 205 -17.35 9.90 2.97
C GLN A 205 -16.65 11.24 3.15
N ILE A 206 -15.75 11.56 2.22
CA ILE A 206 -15.11 12.87 2.14
C ILE A 206 -15.37 13.47 0.77
N HIS A 207 -15.99 14.64 0.76
CA HIS A 207 -16.16 15.42 -0.45
C HIS A 207 -14.85 16.14 -0.81
N VAL A 208 -14.33 15.87 -2.00
CA VAL A 208 -13.15 16.54 -2.54
C VAL A 208 -13.57 17.92 -3.07
N PRO A 209 -12.92 19.02 -2.62
CA PRO A 209 -13.26 20.35 -3.10
C PRO A 209 -12.97 20.51 -4.60
N THR A 210 -13.96 20.94 -5.37
CA THR A 210 -13.84 21.21 -6.81
C THR A 210 -13.31 22.61 -7.08
N SER A 211 -12.51 22.76 -8.14
CA SER A 211 -12.09 24.08 -8.61
C SER A 211 -13.27 24.76 -9.31
N PHE A 212 -13.40 26.08 -9.15
CA PHE A 212 -14.46 26.85 -9.82
C PHE A 212 -14.27 26.92 -11.35
N TYR A 213 -13.09 26.59 -11.86
CA TYR A 213 -12.72 26.81 -13.27
C TYR A 213 -13.01 25.62 -14.19
N GLY A 214 -13.37 24.44 -13.64
CA GLY A 214 -13.96 23.32 -14.40
C GLY A 214 -13.07 22.71 -15.50
N ASP A 215 -11.76 22.92 -15.44
CA ASP A 215 -10.78 22.41 -16.41
C ASP A 215 -10.29 20.98 -16.09
N GLU A 216 -10.59 20.47 -14.90
CA GLU A 216 -10.27 19.11 -14.46
C GLU A 216 -11.54 18.25 -14.36
N THR A 217 -11.44 16.97 -14.74
CA THR A 217 -12.52 16.00 -14.51
C THR A 217 -12.59 15.62 -13.02
N ALA A 218 -13.77 15.22 -12.53
CA ALA A 218 -13.99 14.79 -11.16
C ALA A 218 -12.99 13.72 -10.71
N SER A 219 -12.86 12.63 -11.48
CA SER A 219 -11.86 11.59 -11.23
C SER A 219 -10.42 12.10 -11.19
N ALA A 220 -10.01 12.98 -12.12
CA ALA A 220 -8.63 13.50 -12.14
C ALA A 220 -8.31 14.31 -10.87
N LEU A 221 -9.28 15.12 -10.42
CA LEU A 221 -9.19 15.92 -9.20
C LEU A 221 -9.12 15.03 -7.95
N VAL A 222 -10.01 14.04 -7.83
CA VAL A 222 -10.06 13.10 -6.70
C VAL A 222 -8.77 12.29 -6.64
N THR A 223 -8.32 11.71 -7.75
CA THR A 223 -7.04 10.99 -7.83
C THR A 223 -5.87 11.88 -7.43
N ALA A 224 -5.82 13.13 -7.89
CA ALA A 224 -4.77 14.07 -7.50
C ALA A 224 -4.79 14.38 -6.00
N TRP A 225 -5.97 14.52 -5.41
CA TRP A 225 -6.17 14.81 -4.00
C TRP A 225 -5.76 13.62 -3.12
N VAL A 226 -6.26 12.42 -3.44
CA VAL A 226 -5.91 11.15 -2.77
C VAL A 226 -4.40 10.90 -2.86
N ARG A 227 -3.82 11.05 -4.05
CA ARG A 227 -2.38 10.89 -4.27
C ARG A 227 -1.60 11.87 -3.40
N ARG A 228 -1.97 13.15 -3.37
CA ARG A 228 -1.30 14.15 -2.51
C ARG A 228 -1.34 13.74 -1.03
N GLY A 229 -2.51 13.39 -0.52
CA GLY A 229 -2.67 12.95 0.87
C GLY A 229 -1.86 11.71 1.21
N ALA A 230 -1.80 10.73 0.29
CA ALA A 230 -1.00 9.52 0.45
C ALA A 230 0.51 9.82 0.48
N LEU A 231 0.98 10.69 -0.41
CA LEU A 231 2.37 11.10 -0.52
C LEU A 231 2.84 11.91 0.69
N GLU A 232 1.98 12.77 1.21
CA GLU A 232 2.24 13.54 2.42
C GLU A 232 2.03 12.72 3.69
N GLY A 233 1.35 11.57 3.60
CA GLY A 233 0.98 10.74 4.73
C GLY A 233 -0.10 11.35 5.63
N THR A 234 -0.83 12.34 5.13
CA THR A 234 -1.92 13.03 5.83
C THR A 234 -3.27 12.34 5.64
N ILE A 235 -3.42 11.55 4.56
CA ILE A 235 -4.66 10.83 4.22
C ILE A 235 -5.18 9.93 5.35
N TRP A 236 -4.29 9.44 6.21
CA TRP A 236 -4.64 8.52 7.30
C TRP A 236 -5.32 9.20 8.48
N ASP A 237 -5.16 10.51 8.60
CA ASP A 237 -5.76 11.33 9.66
C ASP A 237 -7.04 12.03 9.16
N TRP A 238 -7.39 11.86 7.88
CA TRP A 238 -8.61 12.43 7.33
C TRP A 238 -9.85 11.75 7.92
N SER A 239 -10.85 12.57 8.21
CA SER A 239 -12.14 12.13 8.74
C SER A 239 -13.28 12.74 7.93
N GLY A 240 -14.21 11.90 7.53
CA GLY A 240 -15.38 12.29 6.76
C GLY A 240 -16.68 12.17 7.53
N GLU A 241 -17.78 12.36 6.80
CA GLU A 241 -19.11 12.00 7.29
C GLU A 241 -19.21 10.49 7.41
N ARG A 242 -19.56 9.98 8.60
CA ARG A 242 -19.74 8.55 8.80
C ARG A 242 -21.08 8.12 8.21
N ILE A 243 -21.03 7.11 7.36
CA ILE A 243 -22.22 6.43 6.86
C ILE A 243 -22.54 5.28 7.80
N GLY A 244 -23.82 5.05 8.08
CA GLY A 244 -24.29 3.92 8.87
C GLY A 244 -24.18 4.11 10.39
N LYS A 245 -23.86 3.05 11.13
CA LYS A 245 -24.05 3.02 12.60
C LYS A 245 -23.07 3.94 13.34
N ALA A 246 -23.59 4.73 14.30
CA ALA A 246 -22.77 5.40 15.30
C ALA A 246 -22.05 4.35 16.18
N PRO A 247 -20.81 4.60 16.64
CA PRO A 247 -20.04 3.61 17.39
C PRO A 247 -20.80 3.18 18.64
N ALA A 248 -20.77 1.87 18.94
CA ALA A 248 -21.13 1.38 20.26
C ALA A 248 -20.21 2.09 21.26
N ARG A 249 -20.80 2.90 22.14
CA ARG A 249 -20.07 3.48 23.27
C ARG A 249 -19.43 2.33 24.04
N SER A 250 -18.11 2.32 24.12
CA SER A 250 -17.37 1.44 25.02
C SER A 250 -17.84 1.74 26.44
N ALA A 251 -18.48 0.76 27.08
CA ALA A 251 -18.68 0.71 28.52
C ALA A 251 -17.46 0.06 29.17
#